data_AF-A0A1I0M4C8-F1
#
_entry.id   AF-A0A1I0M4C8-F1
#
_cell.length_a   1.000
_cell.length_b   1.000
_cell.length_c   1.000
_cell.angle_alpha   90.00
_cell.angle_beta   90.00
_cell.angle_gamma   90.00
#
_symmetry.space_group_name_H-M   'P 1'
#
loop_
_entity.id
_entity.type
_entity.pdbx_description
1 polymer ?
#
loop_
_entity_poly.entity_id
_entity_poly.type
_entity_poly.pdbx_seq_one_letter_code
_entity_poly.pdbx_strand_id
1 'polypeptide(L)'
;MAKLCKNCAGTLIFDPDKQKLVCKICGSTFLSEDVEDVDKELLAESGKLREANIFVCNHCGSEIELNDSESSSFCLYCGNPAIVFDRIAKTKQPDLIIPFKITREQAQETLEKKLRKSRRLDRSQKNFEVEKISGIYIPYWLISGKLYDSYEIKTDIGSDDSTHIVYTSISGTMDVDSMPIYGSDKLPDVSLGQIDQWDMTEAVPFDEEYLSGFYSDVTDISYSDIQSKASKRSDEIFKAKTRTRAQGTPYGFTASAPVFELTDTPRYIFLPVWFVTLDNKDGTRSTFMMNGQTGQSVGTFPVHFKEMFVGLLWKTLVCLLITAVLALIISKVIPGLVGYLMLMDFALFMVEFIAMPFLILIAIVCTIVAGYSSNVNRDEKKTTDYSSKRKEA
;
A
#
# COMPACT_ATOMS: atom_id res chain seq x y z
N MET A 1 -13.03 -29.96 -8.76
CA MET A 1 -12.45 -28.83 -8.02
C MET A 1 -11.05 -29.25 -7.60
N ALA A 2 -10.06 -28.36 -7.69
CA ALA A 2 -8.70 -28.69 -7.29
C ALA A 2 -8.63 -28.72 -5.76
N LYS A 3 -8.26 -29.85 -5.16
CA LYS A 3 -8.07 -29.94 -3.71
C LYS A 3 -6.82 -29.14 -3.33
N LEU A 4 -6.97 -28.25 -2.36
CA LEU A 4 -5.89 -27.38 -1.89
C LEU A 4 -5.20 -28.01 -0.68
N CYS A 5 -3.89 -27.76 -0.56
CA CYS A 5 -3.09 -28.29 0.53
C CYS A 5 -3.37 -27.55 1.84
N LYS A 6 -3.72 -28.31 2.89
CA LYS A 6 -3.93 -27.81 4.26
C LYS A 6 -2.71 -27.13 4.90
N ASN A 7 -1.51 -27.25 4.33
CA ASN A 7 -0.28 -26.67 4.89
C ASN A 7 0.20 -25.43 4.12
N CYS A 8 0.03 -25.44 2.79
CA CYS A 8 0.69 -24.50 1.87
C CYS A 8 -0.31 -23.74 0.98
N ALA A 9 -1.61 -24.08 1.04
CA ALA A 9 -2.66 -23.69 0.08
C ALA A 9 -2.35 -23.97 -1.40
N GLY A 10 -1.22 -24.62 -1.70
CA GLY A 10 -0.83 -25.03 -3.04
C GLY A 10 -1.72 -26.15 -3.56
N THR A 11 -1.82 -26.22 -4.89
CA THR A 11 -2.56 -27.27 -5.57
C THR A 11 -1.99 -28.64 -5.23
N LEU A 12 -2.85 -29.53 -4.75
CA LEU A 12 -2.50 -30.92 -4.56
C LEU A 12 -2.62 -31.69 -5.86
N ILE A 13 -1.61 -32.50 -6.15
CA ILE A 13 -1.58 -33.36 -7.33
C ILE A 13 -1.49 -34.80 -6.85
N PHE A 14 -2.33 -35.66 -7.40
CA PHE A 14 -2.30 -37.08 -7.10
C PHE A 14 -1.05 -37.73 -7.68
N ASP A 15 -0.28 -38.40 -6.83
CA ASP A 15 0.90 -39.20 -7.18
C ASP A 15 0.48 -40.69 -7.25
N PRO A 16 0.40 -41.29 -8.45
CA PRO A 16 -0.05 -42.67 -8.62
C PRO A 16 0.85 -43.71 -7.95
N ASP A 17 2.14 -43.43 -7.80
CA ASP A 17 3.10 -44.38 -7.20
C ASP A 17 2.94 -44.44 -5.69
N LYS A 18 2.57 -43.31 -5.07
CA LYS A 18 2.37 -43.20 -3.62
C LYS A 18 0.92 -43.35 -3.18
N GLN A 19 -0.03 -43.35 -4.12
CA GLN A 19 -1.47 -43.33 -3.87
C GLN A 19 -1.89 -42.18 -2.92
N LYS A 20 -1.20 -41.04 -3.03
CA LYS A 20 -1.36 -39.88 -2.15
C LYS A 20 -1.42 -38.58 -2.95
N LEU A 21 -2.05 -37.57 -2.37
CA LEU A 21 -2.03 -36.20 -2.87
C LEU A 21 -0.76 -35.49 -2.39
N VAL A 22 0.02 -34.89 -3.29
CA VAL A 22 1.30 -34.24 -2.99
C VAL A 22 1.21 -32.74 -3.30
N CYS A 23 1.52 -31.86 -2.34
CA CYS A 23 1.68 -30.41 -2.60
C CYS A 23 3.02 -30.17 -3.30
N LYS A 24 3.02 -29.60 -4.51
CA LYS A 24 4.27 -29.22 -5.20
C LYS A 24 5.03 -28.06 -4.54
N ILE A 25 4.36 -27.27 -3.69
CA ILE A 25 4.95 -26.11 -3.03
C ILE A 25 5.71 -26.52 -1.75
N CYS A 26 5.07 -27.23 -0.83
CA CYS A 26 5.67 -27.64 0.46
C CYS A 26 6.08 -29.11 0.54
N GLY A 27 5.80 -29.93 -0.47
CA GLY A 27 6.14 -31.36 -0.50
C GLY A 27 5.30 -32.26 0.43
N SER A 28 4.34 -31.69 1.18
CA SER A 28 3.46 -32.45 2.08
C SER A 28 2.60 -33.46 1.30
N THR A 29 2.37 -34.63 1.89
CA THR A 29 1.57 -35.70 1.30
C THR A 29 0.33 -35.99 2.15
N PHE A 30 -0.83 -36.11 1.52
CA PHE A 30 -2.13 -36.34 2.17
C PHE A 30 -2.83 -37.55 1.56
N LEU A 31 -3.62 -38.28 2.34
CA LEU A 31 -4.57 -39.24 1.78
C LEU A 31 -5.75 -38.48 1.18
N SER A 32 -6.41 -39.08 0.19
CA SER A 32 -7.56 -38.43 -0.49
C SER A 32 -8.71 -38.09 0.47
N GLU A 33 -8.84 -38.90 1.53
CA GLU A 33 -9.85 -38.81 2.60
C GLU A 33 -9.55 -37.70 3.60
N ASP A 34 -8.27 -37.43 3.89
CA ASP A 34 -7.84 -36.40 4.86
C ASP A 34 -8.00 -34.98 4.32
N VAL A 35 -8.23 -34.82 3.02
CA VAL A 35 -8.42 -33.54 2.36
C VAL A 35 -9.91 -33.29 2.16
N GLU A 36 -10.55 -32.84 3.23
CA GLU A 36 -11.89 -32.24 3.21
C GLU A 36 -11.88 -30.97 2.34
N ASP A 37 -12.97 -30.72 1.61
CA ASP A 37 -13.22 -29.45 0.92
C ASP A 37 -13.57 -28.38 1.97
N VAL A 38 -12.53 -27.90 2.67
CA VAL A 38 -12.63 -26.88 3.74
C VAL A 38 -13.30 -25.58 3.25
N ASP A 39 -13.30 -25.32 1.94
CA ASP A 39 -13.65 -24.04 1.34
C ASP A 39 -15.14 -23.67 1.36
N LYS A 40 -16.06 -24.64 1.52
CA LYS A 40 -17.51 -24.34 1.50
C LYS A 40 -18.23 -24.49 2.83
N GLU A 41 -17.84 -25.44 3.68
CA GLU A 41 -18.59 -25.75 4.91
C GLU A 41 -18.24 -24.79 6.06
N LEU A 42 -16.96 -24.46 6.27
CA LEU A 42 -16.54 -23.61 7.41
C LEU A 42 -16.94 -22.13 7.28
N LEU A 43 -16.98 -21.60 6.05
CA LEU A 43 -17.44 -20.22 5.80
C LEU A 43 -18.97 -20.11 5.74
N ALA A 44 -19.68 -21.16 5.33
CA ALA A 44 -21.13 -21.16 5.17
C ALA A 44 -21.91 -21.59 6.43
N GLU A 45 -21.34 -22.43 7.31
CA GLU A 45 -22.11 -23.00 8.43
C GLU A 45 -22.06 -22.21 9.75
N SER A 46 -21.14 -21.25 9.90
CA SER A 46 -20.90 -20.58 11.19
C SER A 46 -21.27 -19.10 11.26
N GLY A 47 -21.51 -18.44 10.13
CA GLY A 47 -21.77 -17.00 10.07
C GLY A 47 -23.24 -16.67 9.83
N LYS A 48 -23.76 -15.65 10.52
CA LYS A 48 -25.04 -15.05 10.14
C LYS A 48 -24.90 -14.46 8.73
N LEU A 49 -25.87 -14.73 7.86
CA LEU A 49 -25.96 -14.07 6.57
C LEU A 49 -26.90 -12.87 6.70
N ARG A 50 -26.60 -11.81 5.96
CA ARG A 50 -27.45 -10.63 5.84
C ARG A 50 -27.68 -10.27 4.39
N GLU A 51 -28.78 -9.59 4.12
CA GLU A 51 -29.11 -9.10 2.78
C GLU A 51 -28.48 -7.72 2.59
N ALA A 52 -27.74 -7.58 1.49
CA ALA A 52 -26.96 -6.40 1.17
C ALA A 52 -27.22 -5.97 -0.27
N ASN A 53 -27.36 -4.67 -0.50
CA ASN A 53 -27.44 -4.11 -1.85
C ASN A 53 -26.03 -4.01 -2.42
N ILE A 54 -25.66 -4.91 -3.34
CA ILE A 54 -24.32 -4.93 -3.91
C ILE A 54 -24.28 -4.16 -5.23
N PHE A 55 -23.36 -3.22 -5.30
CA PHE A 55 -22.98 -2.52 -6.50
C PHE A 55 -21.71 -3.12 -7.12
N VAL A 56 -21.73 -3.38 -8.43
CA VAL A 56 -20.55 -3.85 -9.18
C VAL A 56 -20.06 -2.80 -10.17
N CYS A 57 -18.80 -2.38 -10.03
CA CYS A 57 -18.20 -1.40 -10.94
C CYS A 57 -17.83 -2.01 -12.30
N ASN A 58 -18.36 -1.49 -13.40
CA ASN A 58 -18.02 -1.96 -14.76
C ASN A 58 -16.58 -1.66 -15.20
N HIS A 59 -15.86 -0.79 -14.48
CA HIS A 59 -14.49 -0.39 -14.85
C HIS A 59 -13.42 -1.22 -14.13
N CYS A 60 -13.50 -1.34 -12.81
CA CYS A 60 -12.54 -2.10 -12.01
C CYS A 60 -13.08 -3.44 -11.49
N GLY A 61 -14.38 -3.70 -11.65
CA GLY A 61 -15.03 -4.91 -11.13
C GLY A 61 -15.26 -4.89 -9.63
N SER A 62 -14.99 -3.81 -8.89
CA SER A 62 -15.19 -3.80 -7.43
C SER A 62 -16.65 -4.03 -7.07
N GLU A 63 -16.89 -4.91 -6.10
CA GLU A 63 -18.18 -5.12 -5.46
C GLU A 63 -18.21 -4.32 -4.16
N ILE A 64 -19.11 -3.35 -4.07
CA ILE A 64 -19.28 -2.47 -2.90
C ILE A 64 -20.71 -2.63 -2.44
N GLU A 65 -20.89 -2.70 -1.15
CA GLU A 65 -22.21 -2.66 -0.56
C GLU A 65 -22.67 -1.23 -0.29
N LEU A 66 -23.91 -0.98 -0.67
CA LEU A 66 -24.64 0.25 -0.42
C LEU A 66 -25.61 0.05 0.73
N ASN A 67 -25.59 0.97 1.69
CA ASN A 67 -26.60 1.05 2.73
C ASN A 67 -27.72 1.99 2.29
N ASP A 68 -28.92 1.85 2.85
CA ASP A 68 -30.11 2.60 2.43
C ASP A 68 -29.95 4.13 2.52
N SER A 69 -28.98 4.61 3.32
CA SER A 69 -28.63 6.02 3.46
C SER A 69 -27.67 6.55 2.39
N GLU A 70 -26.95 5.68 1.69
CA GLU A 70 -25.85 6.04 0.78
C GLU A 70 -26.16 5.59 -0.65
N SER A 71 -26.19 6.55 -1.58
CA SER A 71 -26.28 6.28 -3.01
C SER A 71 -25.08 6.91 -3.70
N SER A 72 -24.11 6.10 -4.12
CA SER A 72 -22.96 6.63 -4.86
C SER A 72 -23.28 6.78 -6.34
N SER A 73 -22.88 7.92 -6.92
CA SER A 73 -22.85 8.13 -8.38
C SER A 73 -21.51 7.72 -9.00
N PHE A 74 -20.53 7.27 -8.20
CA PHE A 74 -19.19 6.90 -8.66
C PHE A 74 -18.53 5.78 -7.83
N CYS A 75 -17.64 5.00 -8.44
CA CYS A 75 -16.94 3.91 -7.75
C CYS A 75 -15.91 4.47 -6.75
N LEU A 76 -15.90 3.96 -5.52
CA LEU A 76 -14.99 4.44 -4.45
C LEU A 76 -13.52 4.06 -4.67
N TYR A 77 -13.27 2.97 -5.40
CA TYR A 77 -11.90 2.51 -5.66
C TYR A 77 -11.25 3.27 -6.82
N CYS A 78 -11.97 3.42 -7.94
CA CYS A 78 -11.42 3.99 -9.19
C CYS A 78 -12.03 5.35 -9.61
N GLY A 79 -13.06 5.83 -8.90
CA GLY A 79 -13.76 7.08 -9.21
C GLY A 79 -14.70 7.03 -10.43
N ASN A 80 -14.87 5.87 -11.09
CA ASN A 80 -15.65 5.79 -12.33
C ASN A 80 -17.16 6.06 -12.08
N PRO A 81 -17.79 7.00 -12.81
CA PRO A 81 -19.21 7.36 -12.60
C PRO A 81 -20.22 6.34 -13.16
N ALA A 82 -19.79 5.38 -13.98
CA ALA A 82 -20.70 4.38 -14.54
C ALA A 82 -20.90 3.22 -13.55
N ILE A 83 -21.95 3.34 -12.75
CA ILE A 83 -22.40 2.38 -11.74
C ILE A 83 -23.62 1.62 -12.27
N VAL A 84 -23.56 0.28 -12.32
CA VAL A 84 -24.73 -0.60 -12.51
C VAL A 84 -25.10 -1.19 -11.16
N PHE A 85 -26.26 -0.80 -10.63
CA PHE A 85 -26.83 -1.45 -9.46
C PHE A 85 -27.10 -2.91 -9.79
N ASP A 86 -26.49 -3.82 -9.04
CA ASP A 86 -26.79 -5.24 -9.13
C ASP A 86 -27.49 -5.70 -7.85
N ARG A 87 -27.96 -6.93 -7.92
CA ARG A 87 -28.97 -7.55 -7.05
C ARG A 87 -28.74 -7.37 -5.54
N ILE A 88 -29.84 -7.53 -4.79
CA ILE A 88 -29.78 -7.90 -3.37
C ILE A 88 -29.08 -9.26 -3.28
N ALA A 89 -27.98 -9.32 -2.53
CA ALA A 89 -27.20 -10.53 -2.33
C ALA A 89 -27.07 -10.85 -0.84
N LYS A 90 -26.93 -12.13 -0.52
CA LYS A 90 -26.65 -12.57 0.85
C LYS A 90 -25.15 -12.55 1.08
N THR A 91 -24.69 -11.68 1.97
CA THR A 91 -23.29 -11.58 2.39
C THR A 91 -23.12 -12.08 3.81
N LYS A 92 -21.90 -12.51 4.16
CA LYS A 92 -21.59 -12.88 5.54
C LYS A 92 -21.60 -11.62 6.40
N GLN A 93 -22.25 -11.70 7.56
CA GLN A 93 -22.22 -10.66 8.57
C GLN A 93 -20.86 -10.70 9.29
N PRO A 94 -20.20 -9.55 9.50
CA PRO A 94 -19.02 -9.47 10.37
C PRO A 94 -19.36 -9.86 11.80
N ASP A 95 -18.38 -10.44 12.50
CA ASP A 95 -18.47 -10.70 13.94
C ASP A 95 -18.18 -9.41 14.74
N LEU A 96 -17.26 -8.60 14.22
CA LEU A 96 -16.72 -7.41 14.88
C LEU A 96 -16.66 -6.21 13.94
N ILE A 97 -16.58 -5.02 14.52
CA ILE A 97 -16.33 -3.77 13.81
C ILE A 97 -15.50 -2.82 14.68
N ILE A 98 -14.62 -2.05 14.05
CA ILE A 98 -14.01 -0.88 14.68
C ILE A 98 -14.76 0.35 14.19
N PRO A 99 -15.48 1.09 15.04
CA PRO A 99 -16.20 2.29 14.62
C PRO A 99 -15.25 3.39 14.11
N PHE A 100 -15.72 4.20 13.16
CA PHE A 100 -15.02 5.43 12.80
C PHE A 100 -14.88 6.34 14.04
N LYS A 101 -13.64 6.72 14.37
CA LYS A 101 -13.36 7.74 15.40
C LYS A 101 -13.11 9.11 14.81
N ILE A 102 -12.50 9.13 13.63
CA ILE A 102 -12.21 10.36 12.90
C ILE A 102 -13.43 10.67 12.03
N THR A 103 -14.00 11.83 12.26
CA THR A 103 -15.11 12.38 11.45
C THR A 103 -14.65 12.72 10.04
N ARG A 104 -15.61 12.85 9.12
CA ARG A 104 -15.34 13.20 7.72
C ARG A 104 -14.60 14.55 7.61
N GLU A 105 -14.99 15.51 8.44
CA GLU A 105 -14.40 16.85 8.52
C GLU A 105 -12.97 16.81 9.06
N GLN A 106 -12.71 16.01 10.10
CA GLN A 106 -11.37 15.83 10.65
C GLN A 106 -10.43 15.12 9.66
N ALA A 107 -10.95 14.15 8.90
CA ALA A 107 -10.20 13.48 7.84
C ALA A 107 -9.78 14.49 6.76
N GLN A 108 -10.70 15.37 6.33
CA GLN A 108 -10.40 16.45 5.41
C GLN A 108 -9.29 17.36 5.94
N GLU A 109 -9.48 17.91 7.14
CA GLU A 109 -8.53 18.87 7.71
C GLU A 109 -7.14 18.26 7.85
N THR A 110 -7.07 17.01 8.32
CA THR A 110 -5.81 16.28 8.49
C THR A 110 -5.10 16.08 7.15
N LEU A 111 -5.85 15.71 6.11
CA LEU A 111 -5.30 15.52 4.78
C LEU A 111 -4.90 16.86 4.16
N GLU A 112 -5.77 17.88 4.14
CA GLU A 112 -5.44 19.23 3.66
C GLU A 112 -4.18 19.79 4.31
N LYS A 113 -4.04 19.66 5.64
CA LYS A 113 -2.85 20.10 6.37
C LYS A 113 -1.58 19.38 5.91
N LYS A 114 -1.66 18.07 5.60
CA LYS A 114 -0.55 17.31 5.01
C LYS A 114 -0.26 17.79 3.58
N LEU A 115 -1.28 18.00 2.75
CA LEU A 115 -1.12 18.39 1.35
C LEU A 115 -0.62 19.82 1.17
N ARG A 116 -1.08 20.76 2.00
CA ARG A 116 -0.62 22.17 2.00
C ARG A 116 0.88 22.30 2.23
N LYS A 117 1.48 21.41 3.03
CA LYS A 117 2.94 21.36 3.24
C LYS A 117 3.71 20.91 2.00
N SER A 118 3.08 20.21 1.07
CA SER A 118 3.74 19.75 -0.14
C SER A 118 3.98 20.91 -1.11
N ARG A 119 5.24 21.14 -1.47
CA ARG A 119 5.62 22.10 -2.53
C ARG A 119 5.37 21.58 -3.94
N ARG A 120 5.01 20.29 -4.07
CA ARG A 120 4.84 19.59 -5.36
C ARG A 120 3.41 19.60 -5.90
N LEU A 121 2.44 19.97 -5.06
CA LEU A 121 1.01 19.96 -5.41
C LEU A 121 0.52 21.37 -5.73
N ASP A 122 -0.41 21.46 -6.68
CA ASP A 122 -1.08 22.70 -7.02
C ASP A 122 -2.18 23.07 -6.00
N ARG A 123 -2.84 24.21 -6.21
CA ARG A 123 -3.89 24.70 -5.27
C ARG A 123 -5.15 23.82 -5.31
N SER A 124 -5.53 23.28 -6.46
CA SER A 124 -6.69 22.39 -6.63
C SER A 124 -6.50 21.03 -5.98
N GLN A 125 -5.28 20.48 -5.99
CA GLN A 125 -4.93 19.24 -5.31
C GLN A 125 -4.77 19.42 -3.80
N LYS A 126 -4.51 20.66 -3.35
CA LYS A 126 -4.36 21.00 -1.92
C LYS A 126 -5.68 21.24 -1.20
N ASN A 127 -6.71 21.66 -1.93
CA ASN A 127 -8.01 22.02 -1.39
C ASN A 127 -9.07 21.21 -2.16
N PHE A 128 -9.71 20.27 -1.49
CA PHE A 128 -10.74 19.43 -2.06
C PHE A 128 -11.99 19.48 -1.20
N GLU A 129 -13.14 19.16 -1.80
CA GLU A 129 -14.44 19.26 -1.14
C GLU A 129 -14.69 18.04 -0.23
N VAL A 130 -15.40 18.25 0.88
CA VAL A 130 -15.78 17.21 1.86
C VAL A 130 -16.50 16.05 1.18
N GLU A 131 -17.32 16.35 0.17
CA GLU A 131 -18.14 15.40 -0.59
C GLU A 131 -17.30 14.35 -1.34
N LYS A 132 -16.02 14.63 -1.59
CA LYS A 132 -15.09 13.68 -2.23
C LYS A 132 -14.44 12.71 -1.23
N ILE A 133 -14.79 12.80 0.05
CA ILE A 133 -14.35 11.89 1.10
C ILE A 133 -15.45 10.88 1.38
N SER A 134 -15.16 9.61 1.10
CA SER A 134 -16.09 8.51 1.32
C SER A 134 -15.53 7.58 2.39
N GLY A 135 -16.33 7.30 3.41
CA GLY A 135 -15.95 6.35 4.46
C GLY A 135 -16.40 4.96 4.06
N ILE A 136 -15.49 4.00 4.09
CA ILE A 136 -15.76 2.60 3.76
C ILE A 136 -15.21 1.70 4.87
N TYR A 137 -16.01 0.70 5.24
CA TYR A 137 -15.55 -0.43 6.03
C TYR A 137 -14.95 -1.49 5.11
N ILE A 138 -13.68 -1.81 5.32
CA ILE A 138 -12.99 -2.84 4.54
C ILE A 138 -12.96 -4.17 5.31
N PRO A 139 -13.16 -5.31 4.63
CA PRO A 139 -13.22 -6.62 5.26
C PRO A 139 -11.84 -7.10 5.69
N TYR A 140 -11.74 -7.61 6.91
CA TYR A 140 -10.55 -8.27 7.42
C TYR A 140 -10.91 -9.55 8.16
N TRP A 141 -10.00 -10.50 8.17
CA TRP A 141 -10.08 -11.71 8.95
C TRP A 141 -9.04 -11.66 10.07
N LEU A 142 -9.49 -11.82 11.31
CA LEU A 142 -8.61 -12.02 12.46
C LEU A 142 -8.34 -13.52 12.58
N ILE A 143 -7.08 -13.90 12.41
CA ILE A 143 -6.66 -15.29 12.46
C ILE A 143 -5.70 -15.54 13.60
N SER A 144 -5.90 -16.66 14.29
CA SER A 144 -5.01 -17.16 15.33
C SER A 144 -4.47 -18.53 14.90
N GLY A 145 -3.19 -18.75 15.15
CA GLY A 145 -2.51 -19.94 14.68
C GLY A 145 -1.07 -20.05 15.15
N LYS A 146 -0.40 -21.10 14.69
CA LYS A 146 1.02 -21.37 14.96
C LYS A 146 1.77 -21.49 13.65
N LEU A 147 2.85 -20.71 13.55
CA LEU A 147 3.81 -20.85 12.47
C LEU A 147 4.96 -21.75 12.93
N TYR A 148 5.25 -22.77 12.14
CA TYR A 148 6.45 -23.60 12.27
C TYR A 148 7.36 -23.29 11.09
N ASP A 149 8.57 -22.82 11.40
CA ASP A 149 9.49 -22.42 10.34
C ASP A 149 10.97 -22.59 10.74
N SER A 150 11.82 -22.68 9.71
CA SER A 150 13.26 -22.84 9.84
C SER A 150 13.98 -22.09 8.75
N TYR A 151 14.80 -21.12 9.14
CA TYR A 151 15.65 -20.35 8.26
C TYR A 151 17.12 -20.63 8.51
N GLU A 152 17.89 -20.69 7.42
CA GLU A 152 19.33 -20.50 7.49
C GLU A 152 19.66 -19.11 6.95
N ILE A 153 20.35 -18.32 7.78
CA ILE A 153 20.82 -16.99 7.41
C ILE A 153 22.33 -16.99 7.25
N LYS A 154 22.80 -16.39 6.15
CA LYS A 154 24.21 -16.18 5.87
C LYS A 154 24.58 -14.77 6.32
N THR A 155 25.54 -14.66 7.23
CA THR A 155 26.01 -13.39 7.78
C THR A 155 27.50 -13.24 7.58
N ASP A 156 27.93 -12.04 7.21
CA ASP A 156 29.35 -11.65 7.22
C ASP A 156 29.67 -11.00 8.57
N ILE A 157 30.62 -11.58 9.29
CA ILE A 157 31.15 -11.08 10.57
C ILE A 157 32.58 -10.54 10.42
N GLY A 158 33.05 -10.35 9.19
CA GLY A 158 34.35 -9.79 8.87
C GLY A 158 34.59 -8.36 9.36
N SER A 159 35.86 -7.99 9.50
CA SER A 159 36.32 -6.61 9.75
C SER A 159 37.34 -6.21 8.70
N ASP A 160 37.17 -5.01 8.13
CA ASP A 160 37.94 -4.21 7.15
C ASP A 160 38.73 -4.90 6.00
N ASP A 161 39.30 -6.09 6.19
CA ASP A 161 40.15 -6.80 5.21
C ASP A 161 39.91 -8.32 5.13
N SER A 162 38.90 -8.86 5.83
CA SER A 162 38.58 -10.30 5.74
C SER A 162 37.08 -10.59 5.80
N THR A 163 36.53 -11.23 4.78
CA THR A 163 35.15 -11.74 4.77
C THR A 163 35.09 -13.07 5.51
N HIS A 164 34.23 -13.15 6.54
CA HIS A 164 34.01 -14.38 7.29
C HIS A 164 32.52 -14.70 7.27
N ILE A 165 32.14 -15.69 6.44
CA ILE A 165 30.75 -16.10 6.27
C ILE A 165 30.39 -17.12 7.34
N VAL A 166 29.39 -16.78 8.14
CA VAL A 166 28.76 -17.68 9.13
C VAL A 166 27.37 -18.04 8.65
N TYR A 167 27.04 -19.33 8.79
CA TYR A 167 25.71 -19.87 8.55
C TYR A 167 25.05 -20.09 9.90
N THR A 168 23.95 -19.37 10.15
CA THR A 168 23.17 -19.54 11.38
C THR A 168 21.83 -20.15 11.01
N SER A 169 21.56 -21.36 11.50
CA SER A 169 20.24 -22.00 11.38
C SER A 169 19.39 -21.62 12.59
N ILE A 170 18.24 -21.01 12.34
CA ILE A 170 17.24 -20.65 13.35
C ILE A 170 15.95 -21.36 12.97
N SER A 171 15.54 -22.32 13.80
CA SER A 171 14.26 -22.97 13.73
C SER A 171 13.44 -22.65 14.97
N GLY A 172 12.11 -22.61 14.80
CA GLY A 172 11.24 -22.37 15.93
C GLY A 172 9.77 -22.32 15.56
N THR A 173 8.97 -22.15 16.61
CA THR A 173 7.53 -21.93 16.50
C THR A 173 7.23 -20.49 16.90
N MET A 174 6.31 -19.86 16.20
CA MET A 174 5.76 -18.55 16.54
C MET A 174 4.25 -18.67 16.69
N ASP A 175 3.77 -18.39 17.89
CA ASP A 175 2.34 -18.20 18.12
C ASP A 175 1.92 -16.87 17.49
N VAL A 176 0.81 -16.92 16.76
CA VAL A 176 0.19 -15.78 16.08
C VAL A 176 -1.21 -15.64 16.64
N ASP A 177 -1.48 -14.52 17.29
CA ASP A 177 -2.80 -14.24 17.86
C ASP A 177 -3.43 -13.04 17.16
N SER A 178 -4.66 -13.24 16.68
CA SER A 178 -5.52 -12.21 16.10
C SER A 178 -4.84 -11.37 15.01
N MET A 179 -4.08 -12.01 14.13
CA MET A 179 -3.41 -11.34 13.03
C MET A 179 -4.44 -10.90 11.97
N PRO A 180 -4.45 -9.61 11.58
CA PRO A 180 -5.35 -9.12 10.54
C PRO A 180 -4.88 -9.55 9.15
N ILE A 181 -5.76 -10.21 8.41
CA ILE A 181 -5.59 -10.56 7.00
C ILE A 181 -6.67 -9.85 6.21
N TYR A 182 -6.27 -9.04 5.22
CA TYR A 182 -7.22 -8.33 4.39
C TYR A 182 -8.11 -9.32 3.63
N GLY A 183 -9.42 -9.16 3.78
CA GLY A 183 -10.46 -10.06 3.30
C GLY A 183 -10.81 -9.90 1.83
N SER A 184 -10.02 -9.14 1.08
CA SER A 184 -10.26 -8.86 -0.33
C SER A 184 -8.94 -8.79 -1.11
N ASP A 185 -8.99 -8.79 -2.44
CA ASP A 185 -7.82 -8.56 -3.31
C ASP A 185 -7.88 -7.22 -4.06
N LYS A 186 -8.84 -6.35 -3.70
CA LYS A 186 -9.10 -5.07 -4.37
C LYS A 186 -8.04 -4.00 -4.08
N LEU A 187 -7.29 -4.12 -2.98
CA LEU A 187 -6.30 -3.14 -2.53
C LEU A 187 -4.93 -3.80 -2.41
N PRO A 188 -3.84 -3.08 -2.76
CA PRO A 188 -2.49 -3.63 -2.68
C PRO A 188 -1.99 -3.69 -1.23
N ASP A 189 -1.36 -4.83 -0.88
CA ASP A 189 -0.76 -5.07 0.44
C ASP A 189 0.17 -3.95 0.91
N VAL A 190 0.91 -3.32 -0.02
CA VAL A 190 1.85 -2.23 0.29
C VAL A 190 1.14 -1.00 0.84
N SER A 191 -0.03 -0.65 0.30
CA SER A 191 -0.81 0.49 0.79
C SER A 191 -1.49 0.14 2.11
N LEU A 192 -2.05 -1.06 2.20
CA LEU A 192 -2.69 -1.54 3.43
C LEU A 192 -1.70 -1.58 4.58
N GLY A 193 -0.50 -2.15 4.39
CA GLY A 193 0.55 -2.20 5.40
C GLY A 193 1.03 -0.83 5.90
N GLN A 194 0.77 0.25 5.15
CA GLN A 194 1.06 1.63 5.59
C GLN A 194 -0.05 2.27 6.43
N ILE A 195 -1.25 1.68 6.46
CA ILE A 195 -2.40 2.14 7.26
C ILE A 195 -2.86 1.10 8.30
N ASP A 196 -2.19 -0.06 8.34
CA ASP A 196 -2.48 -1.21 9.20
C ASP A 196 -2.05 -1.01 10.66
N GLN A 197 -2.58 0.04 11.29
CA GLN A 197 -2.32 0.41 12.69
C GLN A 197 -3.63 0.56 13.48
N TRP A 198 -4.61 -0.28 13.21
CA TRP A 198 -5.83 -0.29 14.02
C TRP A 198 -5.56 -0.89 15.40
N ASP A 199 -6.12 -0.25 16.42
CA ASP A 199 -6.19 -0.81 17.77
C ASP A 199 -7.38 -1.77 17.85
N MET A 200 -7.08 -3.07 17.70
CA MET A 200 -8.07 -4.14 17.73
C MET A 200 -8.73 -4.33 19.09
N THR A 201 -8.17 -3.75 20.17
CA THR A 201 -8.78 -3.83 21.51
C THR A 201 -10.08 -3.02 21.61
N GLU A 202 -10.28 -2.10 20.67
CA GLU A 202 -11.49 -1.26 20.57
C GLU A 202 -12.53 -1.84 19.61
N ALA A 203 -12.32 -3.06 19.09
CA ALA A 203 -13.32 -3.76 18.30
C ALA A 203 -14.54 -4.10 19.15
N VAL A 204 -15.73 -3.80 18.63
CA VAL A 204 -17.01 -4.09 19.27
C VAL A 204 -17.79 -5.13 18.45
N PRO A 205 -18.76 -5.85 19.03
CA PRO A 205 -19.67 -6.69 18.27
C PRO A 205 -20.33 -5.89 17.15
N PHE A 206 -20.41 -6.49 15.96
CA PHE A 206 -21.00 -5.81 14.81
C PHE A 206 -22.49 -5.53 15.01
N ASP A 207 -22.89 -4.31 14.68
CA ASP A 207 -24.26 -3.84 14.56
C ASP A 207 -24.41 -3.13 13.21
N GLU A 208 -25.53 -3.34 12.52
CA GLU A 208 -25.81 -2.72 11.22
C GLU A 208 -25.92 -1.19 11.32
N GLU A 209 -26.27 -0.64 12.49
CA GLU A 209 -26.31 0.81 12.71
C GLU A 209 -24.97 1.49 12.43
N TYR A 210 -23.85 0.80 12.63
CA TYR A 210 -22.52 1.34 12.33
C TYR A 210 -22.27 1.56 10.83
N LEU A 211 -23.02 0.90 9.96
CA LEU A 211 -22.94 1.04 8.52
C LEU A 211 -23.72 2.27 8.00
N SER A 212 -24.59 2.86 8.83
CA SER A 212 -25.34 4.06 8.45
C SER A 212 -24.41 5.23 8.13
N GLY A 213 -24.50 5.76 6.91
CA GLY A 213 -23.66 6.86 6.42
C GLY A 213 -22.26 6.44 5.94
N PHE A 214 -22.01 5.13 5.82
CA PHE A 214 -20.76 4.56 5.34
C PHE A 214 -21.01 3.50 4.28
N TYR A 215 -20.00 3.21 3.47
CA TYR A 215 -20.00 2.07 2.55
C TYR A 215 -19.35 0.86 3.24
N SER A 216 -19.58 -0.33 2.69
CA SER A 216 -18.84 -1.53 3.09
C SER A 216 -18.34 -2.30 1.89
N ASP A 217 -17.17 -2.92 2.03
CA ASP A 217 -16.64 -3.83 1.03
C ASP A 217 -16.95 -5.29 1.39
N VAL A 218 -17.19 -6.11 0.37
CA VAL A 218 -17.52 -7.52 0.53
C VAL A 218 -16.26 -8.35 0.40
N THR A 219 -16.10 -9.32 1.29
CA THR A 219 -14.99 -10.27 1.25
C THR A 219 -15.11 -11.20 0.03
N ASP A 220 -14.04 -11.34 -0.75
CA ASP A 220 -13.99 -12.17 -1.97
C ASP A 220 -12.92 -13.27 -1.91
N ILE A 221 -12.31 -13.49 -0.74
CA ILE A 221 -11.25 -14.48 -0.54
C ILE A 221 -11.78 -15.78 0.09
N SER A 222 -11.22 -16.91 -0.34
CA SER A 222 -11.54 -18.22 0.22
C SER A 222 -10.78 -18.49 1.54
N TYR A 223 -11.17 -19.55 2.25
CA TYR A 223 -10.43 -19.99 3.44
C TYR A 223 -8.98 -20.37 3.11
N SER A 224 -8.76 -21.06 1.99
CA SER A 224 -7.43 -21.37 1.51
C SER A 224 -6.56 -20.11 1.26
N ASP A 225 -7.17 -19.03 0.74
CA ASP A 225 -6.48 -17.75 0.53
C ASP A 225 -6.11 -17.11 1.87
N ILE A 226 -7.00 -17.17 2.86
CA ILE A 226 -6.72 -16.70 4.22
C ILE A 226 -5.51 -17.44 4.78
N GLN A 227 -5.47 -18.77 4.69
CA GLN A 227 -4.35 -19.56 5.20
C GLN A 227 -3.04 -19.26 4.46
N SER A 228 -3.08 -19.12 3.14
CA SER A 228 -1.93 -18.73 2.31
C SER A 228 -1.37 -17.37 2.72
N LYS A 229 -2.25 -16.36 2.81
CA LYS A 229 -1.89 -15.00 3.23
C LYS A 229 -1.36 -14.98 4.67
N ALA A 230 -1.97 -15.73 5.57
CA ALA A 230 -1.52 -15.88 6.95
C ALA A 230 -0.14 -16.51 7.05
N SER A 231 0.12 -17.58 6.29
CA SER A 231 1.43 -18.22 6.25
C SER A 231 2.49 -17.26 5.74
N LYS A 232 2.23 -16.54 4.64
CA LYS A 232 3.16 -15.57 4.05
C LYS A 232 3.46 -14.41 4.99
N ARG A 233 2.43 -13.80 5.59
CA ARG A 233 2.60 -12.67 6.51
C ARG A 233 3.34 -13.09 7.78
N SER A 234 3.02 -14.26 8.33
CA SER A 234 3.72 -14.82 9.50
C SER A 234 5.18 -15.13 9.18
N ASP A 235 5.46 -15.71 8.01
CA ASP A 235 6.81 -15.97 7.50
C ASP A 235 7.65 -14.69 7.41
N GLU A 236 7.08 -13.61 6.85
CA GLU A 236 7.75 -12.30 6.79
C GLU A 236 8.15 -11.77 8.18
N ILE A 237 7.26 -11.92 9.17
CA ILE A 237 7.53 -11.54 10.57
C ILE A 237 8.61 -12.44 11.18
N PHE A 238 8.54 -13.75 10.97
CA PHE A 238 9.51 -14.71 11.49
C PHE A 238 10.91 -14.47 10.89
N LYS A 239 10.97 -14.20 9.58
CA LYS A 239 12.19 -13.82 8.87
C LYS A 239 12.79 -12.52 9.39
N ALA A 240 11.96 -11.50 9.64
CA ALA A 240 12.40 -10.25 10.23
C ALA A 240 13.00 -10.46 11.63
N LYS A 241 12.34 -11.23 12.49
CA LYS A 241 12.87 -11.60 13.83
C LYS A 241 14.17 -12.39 13.73
N THR A 242 14.26 -13.35 12.82
CA THR A 242 15.47 -14.13 12.55
C THR A 242 16.64 -13.22 12.18
N ARG A 243 16.40 -12.24 11.29
CA ARG A 243 17.41 -11.25 10.89
C ARG A 243 17.96 -10.46 12.08
N THR A 244 17.09 -10.05 13.01
CA THR A 244 17.52 -9.28 14.19
C THR A 244 18.31 -10.10 15.22
N ARG A 245 18.20 -11.43 15.19
CA ARG A 245 18.92 -12.34 16.08
C ARG A 245 20.28 -12.77 15.53
N ALA A 246 20.47 -12.69 14.22
CA ALA A 246 21.72 -13.06 13.58
C ALA A 246 22.82 -12.02 13.88
N GLN A 247 24.04 -12.48 14.11
CA GLN A 247 25.19 -11.60 14.33
C GLN A 247 25.83 -11.22 12.99
N GLY A 248 26.31 -9.98 12.86
CA GLY A 248 26.95 -9.48 11.64
C GLY A 248 25.97 -8.97 10.58
N THR A 249 26.49 -8.72 9.38
CA THR A 249 25.70 -8.18 8.27
C THR A 249 25.06 -9.31 7.47
N PRO A 250 23.72 -9.41 7.39
CA PRO A 250 23.07 -10.49 6.66
C PRO A 250 23.22 -10.31 5.15
N TYR A 251 23.68 -11.35 4.47
CA TYR A 251 23.96 -11.39 3.03
C TYR A 251 22.96 -12.25 2.24
N GLY A 252 22.25 -13.17 2.91
CA GLY A 252 21.24 -13.98 2.23
C GLY A 252 20.49 -14.92 3.18
N PHE A 253 19.33 -15.40 2.71
CA PHE A 253 18.52 -16.42 3.37
C PHE A 253 18.42 -17.63 2.46
N THR A 254 18.45 -18.83 3.03
CA THR A 254 18.01 -20.05 2.34
C THR A 254 16.48 -20.07 2.29
N ALA A 255 15.90 -20.66 1.24
CA ALA A 255 14.45 -20.79 1.13
C ALA A 255 13.89 -21.66 2.27
N SER A 256 12.84 -21.20 2.93
CA SER A 256 12.09 -21.97 3.92
C SER A 256 10.75 -22.43 3.34
N ALA A 257 10.15 -23.44 3.97
CA ALA A 257 8.81 -23.91 3.67
C ALA A 257 7.97 -23.77 4.96
N PRO A 258 7.43 -22.57 5.24
CA PRO A 258 6.66 -22.34 6.46
C PRO A 258 5.42 -23.22 6.48
N VAL A 259 5.08 -23.73 7.67
CA VAL A 259 3.82 -24.42 7.93
C VAL A 259 3.01 -23.58 8.89
N PHE A 260 1.81 -23.19 8.50
CA PHE A 260 0.90 -22.41 9.32
C PHE A 260 -0.35 -23.21 9.68
N GLU A 261 -0.51 -23.47 10.97
CA GLU A 261 -1.65 -24.21 11.53
C GLU A 261 -2.61 -23.22 12.20
N LEU A 262 -3.86 -23.16 11.72
CA LEU A 262 -4.90 -22.38 12.37
C LEU A 262 -5.31 -23.06 13.68
N THR A 263 -5.35 -22.29 14.77
CA THR A 263 -5.80 -22.81 16.08
C THR A 263 -7.29 -22.59 16.30
N ASP A 264 -7.85 -21.56 15.67
CA ASP A 264 -9.23 -21.11 15.87
C ASP A 264 -9.90 -20.76 14.54
N THR A 265 -11.23 -20.66 14.56
CA THR A 265 -12.00 -20.19 13.41
C THR A 265 -11.71 -18.70 13.14
N PRO A 266 -11.35 -18.32 11.91
CA PRO A 266 -11.15 -16.92 11.52
C PRO A 266 -12.38 -16.07 11.85
N ARG A 267 -12.17 -14.97 12.57
CA ARG A 267 -13.24 -14.00 12.90
C ARG A 267 -13.29 -12.90 11.85
N TYR A 268 -14.48 -12.58 11.38
CA TYR A 268 -14.67 -11.53 10.39
C TYR A 268 -14.81 -10.17 11.07
N ILE A 269 -14.01 -9.18 10.68
CA ILE A 269 -14.03 -7.82 11.22
C ILE A 269 -14.10 -6.77 10.12
N PHE A 270 -14.84 -5.70 10.37
CA PHE A 270 -14.81 -4.48 9.56
C PHE A 270 -13.90 -3.40 10.15
N LEU A 271 -13.02 -2.86 9.31
CA LEU A 271 -12.07 -1.81 9.67
C LEU A 271 -12.38 -0.51 8.92
N PRO A 272 -12.35 0.66 9.60
CA PRO A 272 -12.78 1.93 9.01
C PRO A 272 -11.64 2.57 8.21
N VAL A 273 -11.93 2.95 6.96
CA VAL A 273 -11.02 3.70 6.09
C VAL A 273 -11.74 4.84 5.37
N TRP A 274 -11.12 6.01 5.37
CA TRP A 274 -11.52 7.14 4.53
C TRP A 274 -10.81 7.09 3.20
N PHE A 275 -11.59 7.10 2.11
CA PHE A 275 -11.11 7.21 0.74
C PHE A 275 -11.31 8.64 0.24
N VAL A 276 -10.28 9.20 -0.39
CA VAL A 276 -10.34 10.51 -1.05
C VAL A 276 -9.82 10.35 -2.47
N THR A 277 -10.72 10.46 -3.45
CA THR A 277 -10.36 10.38 -4.87
C THR A 277 -10.34 11.77 -5.47
N LEU A 278 -9.22 12.13 -6.09
CA LEU A 278 -9.00 13.44 -6.67
C LEU A 278 -8.67 13.31 -8.16
N ASP A 279 -9.29 14.16 -8.96
CA ASP A 279 -8.98 14.29 -10.38
C ASP A 279 -7.68 15.09 -10.55
N ASN A 280 -6.74 14.51 -11.28
CA ASN A 280 -5.49 15.15 -11.65
C ASN A 280 -5.66 15.90 -12.99
N LYS A 281 -4.81 16.91 -13.22
CA LYS A 281 -4.83 17.73 -14.45
C LYS A 281 -4.59 16.94 -15.74
N ASP A 282 -3.88 15.82 -15.65
CA ASP A 282 -3.60 14.92 -16.78
C ASP A 282 -4.78 13.98 -17.09
N GLY A 283 -5.90 14.11 -16.37
CA GLY A 283 -7.08 13.27 -16.51
C GLY A 283 -6.99 11.95 -15.76
N THR A 284 -5.87 11.68 -15.06
CA THR A 284 -5.78 10.54 -14.13
C THR A 284 -6.48 10.86 -12.81
N ARG A 285 -6.67 9.83 -11.97
CA ARG A 285 -7.19 10.01 -10.61
C ARG A 285 -6.21 9.46 -9.60
N SER A 286 -6.07 10.17 -8.49
CA SER A 286 -5.29 9.73 -7.34
C SER A 286 -6.23 9.41 -6.19
N THR A 287 -6.09 8.21 -5.64
CA THR A 287 -6.83 7.78 -4.44
C THR A 287 -5.92 7.83 -3.23
N PHE A 288 -6.37 8.53 -2.19
CA PHE A 288 -5.77 8.57 -0.86
C PHE A 288 -6.61 7.74 0.09
N MET A 289 -5.95 6.98 0.94
CA MET A 289 -6.59 6.22 2.01
C MET A 289 -6.11 6.74 3.35
N MET A 290 -7.01 6.81 4.32
CA MET A 290 -6.71 7.18 5.69
C MET A 290 -7.39 6.23 6.66
N ASN A 291 -6.65 5.70 7.61
CA ASN A 291 -7.18 4.91 8.71
C ASN A 291 -8.20 5.76 9.51
N GLY A 292 -9.44 5.30 9.60
CA GLY A 292 -10.56 6.00 10.24
C GLY A 292 -10.51 6.02 11.78
N GLN A 293 -9.56 5.32 12.39
CA GLN A 293 -9.31 5.30 13.82
C GLN A 293 -8.10 6.18 14.20
N THR A 294 -7.00 6.08 13.45
CA THR A 294 -5.72 6.71 13.81
C THR A 294 -5.35 7.94 12.98
N GLY A 295 -5.91 8.10 11.78
CA GLY A 295 -5.62 9.22 10.88
C GLY A 295 -4.29 9.06 10.11
N GLN A 296 -3.64 7.91 10.24
CA GLN A 296 -2.54 7.53 9.36
C GLN A 296 -3.04 7.44 7.92
N SER A 297 -2.28 8.01 6.98
CA SER A 297 -2.73 8.18 5.60
C SER A 297 -1.67 7.73 4.62
N VAL A 298 -2.10 7.09 3.54
CA VAL A 298 -1.28 6.66 2.41
C VAL A 298 -1.88 7.18 1.11
N GLY A 299 -1.02 7.51 0.15
CA GLY A 299 -1.43 7.86 -1.20
C GLY A 299 -0.34 8.64 -1.91
N THR A 300 -0.45 8.71 -3.23
CA THR A 300 0.49 9.42 -4.09
C THR A 300 -0.25 10.34 -5.04
N PHE A 301 0.34 11.51 -5.27
CA PHE A 301 -0.09 12.40 -6.34
C PHE A 301 0.95 12.35 -7.47
N PRO A 302 0.51 12.40 -8.73
CA PRO A 302 1.42 12.60 -9.84
C PRO A 302 2.10 13.97 -9.64
N VAL A 303 3.42 13.95 -9.59
CA VAL A 303 4.21 15.18 -9.45
C VAL A 303 4.28 15.85 -10.82
N HIS A 304 3.76 17.06 -10.93
CA HIS A 304 3.85 17.85 -12.16
C HIS A 304 5.24 18.49 -12.32
N PHE A 305 6.21 17.68 -12.72
CA PHE A 305 7.61 18.10 -12.86
C PHE A 305 7.79 19.29 -13.80
N LYS A 306 7.03 19.38 -14.90
CA LYS A 306 7.15 20.47 -15.88
C LYS A 306 6.92 21.85 -15.25
N GLU A 307 5.86 22.01 -14.46
CA GLU A 307 5.56 23.28 -13.80
C GLU A 307 6.64 23.63 -12.76
N MET A 308 7.13 22.63 -12.02
CA MET A 308 8.23 22.79 -11.08
C MET A 308 9.53 23.23 -11.79
N PHE A 309 9.88 22.60 -12.91
CA PHE A 309 11.06 22.92 -13.72
C PHE A 309 10.97 24.32 -14.32
N VAL A 310 9.83 24.68 -14.94
CA VAL A 310 9.63 26.01 -15.51
C VAL A 310 9.70 27.10 -14.44
N GLY A 311 9.07 26.88 -13.28
CA GLY A 311 9.13 27.82 -12.16
C GLY A 311 10.54 27.99 -11.60
N LEU A 312 11.34 26.92 -11.60
CA LEU A 312 12.74 26.96 -11.18
C LEU A 312 13.61 27.73 -12.19
N LEU A 313 13.45 27.46 -13.49
CA LEU A 313 14.14 28.18 -14.58
C LEU A 313 13.81 29.68 -14.59
N TRP A 314 12.55 30.03 -14.36
CA TRP A 314 12.13 31.44 -14.31
C TRP A 314 12.81 32.19 -13.16
N LYS A 315 12.83 31.59 -11.96
CA LYS A 315 13.46 32.21 -10.77
C LYS A 315 14.95 32.43 -10.97
N THR A 316 15.64 31.51 -11.63
CA THR A 316 17.07 31.67 -11.92
C THR A 316 17.34 32.66 -13.02
N LEU A 317 16.52 32.71 -14.06
CA LEU A 317 16.61 33.75 -15.08
C LEU A 317 16.45 35.15 -14.45
N VAL A 318 15.47 35.32 -13.54
CA VAL A 318 15.26 36.57 -12.81
C VAL A 318 16.47 36.90 -11.92
N CYS A 319 17.02 35.92 -11.20
CA CYS A 319 18.21 36.11 -10.37
C CYS A 319 19.41 36.57 -11.22
N LEU A 320 19.67 35.89 -12.34
CA LEU A 320 20.74 36.23 -13.29
C LEU A 320 20.57 37.65 -13.86
N LEU A 321 19.33 38.04 -14.21
CA LEU A 321 19.03 39.39 -14.70
C LEU A 321 19.30 40.46 -13.63
N ILE A 322 18.85 40.26 -12.40
CA ILE A 322 19.08 41.21 -11.29
C ILE A 322 20.59 41.39 -11.07
N THR A 323 21.34 40.28 -11.02
CA THR A 323 22.80 40.34 -10.83
C THR A 323 23.52 41.01 -12.00
N ALA A 324 23.08 40.78 -13.25
CA ALA A 324 23.67 41.42 -14.43
C ALA A 324 23.43 42.94 -14.42
N VAL A 325 22.23 43.39 -14.01
CA VAL A 325 21.92 44.82 -13.84
C VAL A 325 22.80 45.44 -12.75
N LEU A 326 22.97 44.77 -11.61
CA LEU A 326 23.87 45.24 -10.54
C LEU A 326 25.31 45.36 -11.02
N ALA A 327 25.81 44.38 -11.78
CA ALA A 327 27.15 44.43 -12.37
C ALA A 327 27.33 45.63 -13.32
N LEU A 328 26.33 45.91 -14.17
CA LEU A 328 26.33 47.08 -15.06
C LEU A 328 26.27 48.42 -14.32
N ILE A 329 25.60 48.47 -13.17
CA ILE A 329 25.61 49.67 -12.32
C ILE A 329 27.00 49.88 -11.72
N ILE A 330 27.59 48.83 -11.14
CA ILE A 330 28.94 48.89 -10.54
C ILE A 330 29.98 49.33 -11.58
N SER A 331 29.89 48.80 -12.80
CA SER A 331 30.84 49.15 -13.88
C SER A 331 30.78 50.61 -14.29
N LYS A 332 29.63 51.27 -14.12
CA LYS A 332 29.48 52.71 -14.39
C LYS A 332 29.95 53.59 -13.25
N VAL A 333 29.96 53.08 -12.01
CA VAL A 333 30.37 53.82 -10.81
C VAL A 333 31.89 53.82 -10.64
N ILE A 334 32.58 52.75 -11.05
CA ILE A 334 34.03 52.60 -10.92
C ILE A 334 34.67 52.48 -12.32
N PRO A 335 34.99 53.60 -12.99
CA PRO A 335 35.63 53.55 -14.30
C PRO A 335 37.12 53.17 -14.22
N GLY A 336 37.63 52.53 -15.27
CA GLY A 336 39.06 52.16 -15.41
C GLY A 336 39.37 50.68 -15.15
N LEU A 337 40.67 50.36 -15.11
CA LEU A 337 41.18 48.98 -15.02
C LEU A 337 40.64 48.23 -13.78
N VAL A 338 40.46 48.94 -12.65
CA VAL A 338 39.94 48.36 -11.40
C VAL A 338 38.49 47.92 -11.54
N GLY A 339 37.65 48.70 -12.23
CA GLY A 339 36.25 48.32 -12.49
C GLY A 339 36.13 47.12 -13.42
N TYR A 340 37.02 47.01 -14.41
CA TYR A 340 37.06 45.87 -15.33
C TYR A 340 37.47 44.57 -14.61
N LEU A 341 38.48 44.62 -13.72
CA LEU A 341 38.90 43.47 -12.93
C LEU A 341 37.78 43.01 -11.97
N MET A 342 37.11 43.94 -11.28
CA MET A 342 35.98 43.62 -10.41
C MET A 342 34.81 42.98 -11.17
N LEU A 343 34.52 43.44 -12.39
CA LEU A 343 33.52 42.83 -13.27
C LEU A 343 33.90 41.40 -13.67
N MET A 344 35.17 41.16 -13.97
CA MET A 344 35.65 39.85 -14.38
C MET A 344 35.59 38.84 -13.23
N ASP A 345 36.03 39.24 -12.04
CA ASP A 345 35.93 38.42 -10.82
C ASP A 345 34.46 38.16 -10.45
N PHE A 346 33.60 39.17 -10.60
CA PHE A 346 32.16 39.00 -10.38
C PHE A 346 31.54 38.01 -11.39
N ALA A 347 31.91 38.08 -12.67
CA ALA A 347 31.44 37.15 -13.69
C ALA A 347 31.90 35.70 -13.42
N LEU A 348 33.15 35.51 -13.00
CA LEU A 348 33.68 34.21 -12.57
C LEU A 348 32.90 33.68 -11.36
N PHE A 349 32.68 34.52 -10.34
CA PHE A 349 31.88 34.18 -9.18
C PHE A 349 30.44 33.77 -9.56
N MET A 350 29.81 34.46 -10.52
CA MET A 350 28.48 34.12 -11.02
C MET A 350 28.44 32.73 -11.68
N VAL A 351 29.47 32.39 -12.44
CA VAL A 351 29.56 31.06 -13.09
C VAL A 351 29.75 29.98 -12.03
N GLU A 352 30.64 30.19 -11.07
CA GLU A 352 31.00 29.20 -10.06
C GLU A 352 29.93 29.00 -8.97
N PHE A 353 29.27 30.06 -8.52
CA PHE A 353 28.37 30.01 -7.36
C PHE A 353 26.88 30.08 -7.70
N ILE A 354 26.52 30.44 -8.93
CA ILE A 354 25.10 30.49 -9.34
C ILE A 354 24.85 29.54 -10.52
N ALA A 355 25.59 29.65 -11.62
CA ALA A 355 25.32 28.84 -12.80
C ALA A 355 25.67 27.35 -12.58
N MET A 356 26.87 27.06 -12.07
CA MET A 356 27.32 25.68 -11.81
C MET A 356 26.46 24.94 -10.79
N PRO A 357 26.15 25.48 -9.59
CA PRO A 357 25.29 24.81 -8.62
C PRO A 357 23.87 24.64 -9.14
N PHE A 358 23.40 25.55 -9.98
CA PHE A 358 22.10 25.43 -10.62
C PHE A 358 22.06 24.36 -11.70
N LEU A 359 23.10 24.23 -12.52
CA LEU A 359 23.24 23.13 -13.47
C LEU A 359 23.35 21.78 -12.76
N ILE A 360 24.09 21.71 -11.65
CA ILE A 360 24.17 20.53 -10.79
C ILE A 360 22.79 20.22 -10.20
N LEU A 361 22.06 21.22 -9.70
CA LEU A 361 20.70 21.05 -9.20
C LEU A 361 19.76 20.55 -10.31
N ILE A 362 19.83 21.11 -11.52
CA ILE A 362 19.07 20.63 -12.67
C ILE A 362 19.43 19.18 -12.98
N ALA A 363 20.72 18.84 -13.02
CA ALA A 363 21.17 17.48 -13.28
C ALA A 363 20.62 16.52 -12.22
N ILE A 364 20.76 16.84 -10.93
CA ILE A 364 20.22 16.06 -9.81
C ILE A 364 18.70 15.92 -9.94
N VAL A 365 17.97 17.00 -10.21
CA VAL A 365 16.51 16.95 -10.37
C VAL A 365 16.15 16.12 -11.59
N CYS A 366 16.86 16.22 -12.72
CA CYS A 366 16.65 15.37 -13.90
C CYS A 366 16.95 13.90 -13.62
N THR A 367 18.01 13.58 -12.85
CA THR A 367 18.33 12.20 -12.45
C THR A 367 17.28 11.66 -11.49
N ILE A 368 16.83 12.48 -10.53
CA ILE A 368 15.72 12.16 -9.64
C ILE A 368 14.47 11.96 -10.49
N VAL A 369 14.10 12.85 -11.41
CA VAL A 369 12.92 12.70 -12.27
C VAL A 369 13.02 11.44 -13.14
N ALA A 370 14.17 11.11 -13.69
CA ALA A 370 14.37 9.90 -14.47
C ALA A 370 14.23 8.63 -13.59
N GLY A 371 14.82 8.64 -12.40
CA GLY A 371 14.73 7.53 -11.44
C GLY A 371 13.39 7.45 -10.68
N TYR A 372 12.68 8.57 -10.54
CA TYR A 372 11.38 8.67 -9.88
C TYR A 372 10.28 8.39 -10.91
N SER A 373 10.40 8.82 -12.17
CA SER A 373 9.52 8.37 -13.26
C SER A 373 9.52 6.84 -13.39
N SER A 374 10.68 6.18 -13.27
CA SER A 374 10.73 4.72 -13.35
C SER A 374 10.18 4.02 -12.09
N ASN A 375 10.45 4.54 -10.89
CA ASN A 375 9.98 3.95 -9.64
C ASN A 375 8.53 4.30 -9.28
N VAL A 376 8.10 5.55 -9.51
CA VAL A 376 6.70 5.98 -9.36
C VAL A 376 5.84 5.31 -10.39
N ASN A 377 6.21 5.21 -11.68
CA ASN A 377 5.42 4.40 -12.61
C ASN A 377 5.34 2.92 -12.21
N ARG A 378 6.27 2.42 -11.37
CA ARG A 378 6.21 1.05 -10.85
C ARG A 378 5.35 0.94 -9.59
N ASP A 379 5.40 1.92 -8.69
CA ASP A 379 4.70 1.92 -7.42
C ASP A 379 3.30 2.56 -7.54
N GLU A 380 3.11 3.65 -8.30
CA GLU A 380 1.79 4.10 -8.78
C GLU A 380 1.10 3.01 -9.59
N LYS A 381 1.76 2.33 -10.54
CA LYS A 381 1.08 1.19 -11.20
C LYS A 381 0.71 0.06 -10.22
N LYS A 382 1.33 -0.04 -9.05
CA LYS A 382 0.88 -0.94 -7.97
C LYS A 382 -0.20 -0.33 -7.07
N THR A 383 -0.31 1.00 -6.98
CA THR A 383 -1.23 1.75 -6.10
C THR A 383 -2.31 2.56 -6.84
N THR A 384 -2.39 2.53 -8.17
CA THR A 384 -3.36 3.23 -9.01
C THR A 384 -3.89 2.37 -10.17
N ASP A 385 -3.16 1.32 -10.60
CA ASP A 385 -3.69 0.35 -11.58
C ASP A 385 -4.56 -0.71 -10.90
N TYR A 386 -5.62 -0.23 -10.24
CA TYR A 386 -6.65 -1.07 -9.59
C TYR A 386 -7.52 -1.84 -10.60
N SER A 387 -7.36 -1.60 -11.91
CA SER A 387 -8.32 -2.00 -12.94
C SER A 387 -7.86 -3.11 -13.89
N SER A 388 -6.55 -3.37 -14.00
CA SER A 388 -6.05 -4.23 -15.09
C SER A 388 -6.14 -5.74 -14.81
N LYS A 389 -6.20 -6.18 -13.54
CA LYS A 389 -6.14 -7.61 -13.21
C LYS A 389 -7.46 -8.39 -13.32
N ARG A 390 -8.63 -7.74 -13.34
CA ARG A 390 -9.94 -8.44 -13.42
C ARG A 390 -10.45 -8.65 -14.86
N LYS A 391 -9.78 -8.10 -15.88
CA LYS A 391 -10.17 -8.33 -17.29
C LYS A 391 -9.60 -9.63 -17.89
N GLU A 392 -8.65 -10.28 -17.22
CA GLU A 392 -7.93 -11.45 -17.73
C GLU A 392 -8.21 -12.74 -16.93
N ALA A 393 -9.13 -12.70 -15.97
CA ALA A 393 -9.70 -13.87 -15.29
C ALA A 393 -11.19 -13.96 -15.64
#